data_AF-A0A067P4A2-F1
#
_entry.id   AF-A0A067P4A2-F1
#
_cell.length_a   1.000
_cell.length_b   1.000
_cell.length_c   1.000
_cell.angle_alpha   90.00
_cell.angle_beta   90.00
_cell.angle_gamma   90.00
#
_symmetry.space_group_name_H-M   'P 1'
#
loop_
_entity.id
_entity.type
_entity.pdbx_description
1 polymer ?
#
loop_
_entity_poly.entity_id
_entity_poly.type
_entity_poly.pdbx_seq_one_letter_code
_entity_poly.pdbx_strand_id
1 'polypeptide(L)'
;MPVEAPGEFHDWNFKAYTAYKRVGQKIHPVSGVYPEDAKVNRTFPTNPLDSLPELPTQPPDFIPTERLTEERISMMEVNKDNFLWPEE
;
A
#
# COMPACT_ATOMS: atom_id res chain seq x y z
N MET A 1 38.76 -52.68 9.20
CA MET A 1 38.51 -51.32 8.66
C MET A 1 39.28 -51.22 7.35
N PRO A 2 38.55 -51.20 6.23
CA PRO A 2 38.38 -49.95 5.50
C PRO A 2 36.91 -49.53 5.43
N VAL A 3 36.76 -48.21 5.33
CA VAL A 3 35.55 -47.40 5.34
C VAL A 3 35.34 -46.93 3.90
N GLU A 4 34.09 -47.00 3.40
CA GLU A 4 33.46 -46.27 2.27
C GLU A 4 32.31 -47.14 1.70
N ALA A 5 31.11 -46.67 1.36
CA ALA A 5 30.61 -45.34 1.08
C ALA A 5 29.10 -45.23 1.47
N PRO A 6 28.59 -44.02 1.73
CA PRO A 6 27.21 -43.78 2.18
C PRO A 6 26.16 -44.05 1.11
N GLY A 7 25.12 -44.78 1.52
CA GLY A 7 23.77 -44.84 0.96
C GLY A 7 23.59 -44.43 -0.50
N GLU A 8 23.54 -45.43 -1.39
CA GLU A 8 22.94 -45.26 -2.71
C GLU A 8 21.45 -44.91 -2.54
N PHE A 9 21.12 -43.62 -2.55
CA PHE A 9 19.76 -43.15 -2.75
C PHE A 9 19.38 -43.36 -4.22
N HIS A 10 18.92 -44.57 -4.50
CA HIS A 10 18.28 -44.93 -5.74
C HIS A 10 16.95 -44.18 -5.87
N ASP A 11 16.94 -43.03 -6.57
CA ASP A 11 15.72 -42.28 -6.93
C ASP A 11 14.98 -42.99 -8.07
N TRP A 12 14.40 -44.14 -7.76
CA TRP A 12 13.39 -44.77 -8.61
C TRP A 12 12.08 -44.03 -8.40
N ASN A 13 11.75 -43.08 -9.29
CA ASN A 13 10.41 -42.54 -9.57
C ASN A 13 9.31 -43.05 -8.61
N PHE A 14 9.36 -42.59 -7.35
CA PHE A 14 8.46 -43.07 -6.31
C PHE A 14 7.15 -42.32 -6.49
N LYS A 15 6.26 -42.84 -7.36
CA LYS A 15 4.89 -42.36 -7.45
C LYS A 15 4.19 -42.66 -6.13
N ALA A 16 4.17 -41.67 -5.25
CA ALA A 16 3.35 -41.70 -4.05
C ALA A 16 1.88 -41.62 -4.47
N TYR A 17 1.11 -42.68 -4.25
CA TYR A 17 -0.36 -42.73 -4.46
C TYR A 17 -1.11 -41.98 -3.34
N THR A 18 -0.63 -40.80 -2.97
CA THR A 18 -1.28 -39.90 -2.00
C THR A 18 -2.05 -38.82 -2.75
N ALA A 19 -3.08 -38.24 -2.13
CA ALA A 19 -3.88 -37.18 -2.76
C ALA A 19 -3.05 -35.93 -3.18
N TYR A 20 -1.88 -35.73 -2.59
CA TYR A 20 -1.03 -34.55 -2.79
C TYR A 20 0.41 -34.91 -3.14
N LYS A 21 1.09 -34.00 -3.84
CA LYS A 21 2.52 -34.07 -4.17
C LYS A 21 3.37 -33.85 -2.91
N ARG A 22 4.52 -34.52 -2.83
CA ARG A 22 5.48 -34.33 -1.73
C ARG A 22 6.11 -32.94 -1.78
N VAL A 23 6.49 -32.41 -0.62
CA VAL A 23 7.09 -31.07 -0.47
C VAL A 23 8.38 -30.91 -1.29
N GLY A 24 9.20 -31.96 -1.42
CA GLY A 24 10.43 -31.93 -2.23
C GLY A 24 10.18 -31.88 -3.74
N GLN A 25 8.95 -32.16 -4.19
CA GLN A 25 8.51 -32.01 -5.59
C GLN A 25 7.70 -30.72 -5.80
N LYS A 26 7.75 -29.79 -4.83
CA LYS A 26 7.10 -28.49 -4.95
C LYS A 26 7.82 -27.66 -6.02
N ILE A 27 7.08 -27.27 -7.05
CA ILE A 27 7.56 -26.36 -8.08
C ILE A 27 7.38 -24.93 -7.56
N HIS A 28 8.45 -24.15 -7.57
CA HIS A 28 8.40 -22.72 -7.31
C HIS A 28 8.14 -22.02 -8.66
N PRO A 29 6.98 -21.35 -8.83
CA PRO A 29 6.72 -20.64 -10.07
C PRO A 29 7.76 -19.53 -10.23
N VAL A 30 8.24 -19.36 -11.47
CA VAL A 30 9.10 -18.23 -11.82
C VAL A 30 8.22 -16.99 -11.93
N SER A 31 8.59 -15.91 -11.27
CA SER A 31 7.89 -14.63 -11.38
C SER A 31 7.90 -14.16 -12.84
N GLY A 32 6.74 -14.19 -13.49
CA GLY A 32 6.54 -13.66 -14.83
C GLY A 32 6.39 -12.15 -14.85
N VAL A 33 6.49 -11.56 -16.04
CA VAL A 33 6.14 -10.14 -16.25
C VAL A 33 4.62 -9.99 -16.16
N TYR A 34 4.16 -8.95 -15.46
CA TYR A 34 2.73 -8.64 -15.39
C TYR A 34 2.21 -8.29 -16.78
N PRO A 35 1.14 -8.95 -17.26
CA PRO A 35 0.76 -8.84 -18.66
C PRO A 35 0.11 -7.47 -18.93
N GLU A 36 0.40 -6.90 -20.11
CA GLU A 36 0.02 -5.53 -20.48
C GLU A 36 -1.50 -5.33 -20.55
N ASP A 37 -2.23 -6.38 -20.96
CA ASP A 37 -3.69 -6.41 -21.04
C ASP A 37 -4.38 -6.37 -19.66
N ALA A 38 -3.69 -6.82 -18.61
CA ALA A 38 -4.19 -6.72 -17.25
C ALA A 38 -3.90 -5.35 -16.60
N LYS A 39 -3.14 -4.46 -17.25
CA LYS A 39 -2.83 -3.14 -16.68
C LYS A 39 -4.07 -2.25 -16.65
N VAL A 40 -4.28 -1.61 -15.50
CA VAL A 40 -5.33 -0.62 -15.31
C VAL A 40 -4.92 0.69 -15.99
N ASN A 41 -5.62 1.06 -17.06
CA ASN A 41 -5.44 2.35 -17.74
C ASN A 41 -6.26 3.44 -17.02
N ARG A 42 -5.58 4.38 -16.37
CA ARG A 42 -6.21 5.55 -15.75
C ARG A 42 -6.24 6.69 -16.77
N THR A 43 -7.42 7.01 -17.28
CA THR A 43 -7.64 8.11 -18.22
C THR A 43 -8.56 9.15 -17.60
N PHE A 44 -8.23 10.44 -17.79
CA PHE A 44 -9.10 11.55 -17.43
C PHE A 44 -9.75 12.07 -18.72
N PRO A 45 -11.05 11.84 -18.95
CA PRO A 45 -11.73 12.27 -20.19
C PRO A 45 -11.90 13.79 -20.27
N THR A 46 -11.80 14.49 -19.14
CA THR A 46 -11.90 15.96 -19.02
C THR A 46 -11.03 16.38 -17.83
N ASN A 47 -10.64 17.65 -17.77
CA ASN A 47 -9.85 18.16 -16.65
C ASN A 47 -10.69 18.06 -15.35
N PRO A 48 -10.24 17.28 -14.34
CA PRO A 48 -10.99 17.08 -13.11
C PRO A 48 -11.11 18.34 -12.24
N LEU A 49 -10.32 19.38 -12.53
CA LEU A 49 -10.34 20.63 -11.78
C LEU A 49 -11.45 21.59 -12.26
N ASP A 50 -12.00 21.37 -13.46
CA ASP A 50 -12.98 22.30 -14.06
C ASP A 50 -14.30 22.38 -13.28
N SER A 51 -14.64 21.34 -12.52
CA SER A 51 -15.85 21.30 -11.68
C SER A 51 -15.63 21.80 -10.25
N LEU A 52 -14.39 22.11 -9.86
CA LEU A 52 -14.10 22.52 -8.49
C LEU A 52 -14.49 23.99 -8.28
N PRO A 53 -15.15 24.31 -7.15
CA PRO A 53 -15.36 25.70 -6.78
C PRO A 53 -14.01 26.36 -6.44
N GLU A 54 -13.85 27.62 -6.82
CA GLU A 54 -12.72 28.42 -6.37
C GLU A 54 -12.79 28.60 -4.86
N LEU A 55 -11.68 28.31 -4.17
CA LEU A 55 -11.56 28.53 -2.74
C LEU A 55 -11.09 29.96 -2.47
N PRO A 56 -11.60 30.61 -1.42
CA PRO A 56 -11.08 31.90 -1.01
C PRO A 56 -9.64 31.74 -0.53
N THR A 57 -8.79 32.72 -0.86
CA THR A 57 -7.39 32.75 -0.42
C THR A 57 -7.24 33.04 1.07
N GLN A 58 -8.21 33.75 1.65
CA GLN A 58 -8.25 34.07 3.08
C GLN A 58 -9.42 33.34 3.74
N PRO A 59 -9.19 32.67 4.87
CA PRO A 59 -10.26 32.03 5.61
C PRO A 59 -11.25 33.07 6.16
N PRO A 60 -12.54 32.74 6.25
CA PRO A 60 -13.51 33.61 6.92
C PRO A 60 -13.26 33.68 8.42
N ASP A 61 -13.81 34.70 9.06
CA ASP A 61 -13.76 34.84 10.52
C ASP A 61 -14.33 33.61 11.22
N PHE A 62 -13.67 33.18 12.29
CA PHE A 62 -14.08 32.00 13.05
C PHE A 62 -15.40 32.25 13.78
N ILE A 63 -16.39 31.38 13.54
CA ILE A 63 -17.67 31.39 14.24
C ILE A 63 -17.79 30.12 15.09
N PRO A 64 -17.95 30.23 16.42
CA PRO A 64 -18.08 29.07 17.29
C PRO A 64 -19.31 28.25 16.94
N THR A 65 -19.14 26.93 16.89
CA THR A 65 -20.21 25.96 16.64
C THR A 65 -20.30 24.97 17.80
N GLU A 66 -21.36 24.15 17.84
CA GLU A 66 -21.58 23.15 18.88
C GLU A 66 -20.38 22.21 19.08
N ARG A 67 -19.68 21.88 17.99
CA ARG A 67 -18.52 20.98 18.01
C ARG A 67 -17.20 21.72 18.25
N LEU A 68 -17.07 22.94 17.74
CA LEU A 68 -15.84 23.72 17.79
C LEU A 68 -16.14 25.05 18.49
N THR A 69 -15.93 25.05 19.81
CA THR A 69 -16.12 26.20 20.69
C THR A 69 -14.84 27.04 20.76
N GLU A 70 -14.97 28.31 21.16
CA GLU A 70 -13.81 29.21 21.33
C GLU A 70 -12.76 28.65 22.29
N GLU A 71 -13.22 28.04 23.39
CA GLU A 71 -12.34 27.41 24.38
C GLU A 71 -11.46 26.32 23.77
N ARG A 72 -12.01 25.52 22.86
CA ARG A 72 -11.27 24.44 22.18
C ARG A 72 -10.25 24.97 21.18
N ILE A 73 -10.61 26.02 20.43
CA ILE A 73 -9.69 26.68 19.48
C ILE A 73 -8.53 27.31 20.24
N SER A 74 -8.82 27.99 21.34
CA SER A 74 -7.81 28.61 22.20
C SER A 74 -6.84 27.57 22.76
N MET A 75 -7.34 26.42 23.21
CA MET A 75 -6.50 25.30 23.66
C MET A 75 -5.68 24.64 22.54
N MET A 76 -6.09 24.78 21.29
CA MET A 76 -5.41 24.17 20.14
C MET A 76 -4.11 24.90 19.78
N GLU A 77 -3.86 26.07 20.38
CA GLU A 77 -2.63 26.87 20.22
C GLU A 77 -2.22 27.03 18.74
N VAL A 78 -3.18 27.43 17.91
CA VAL A 78 -2.97 27.60 16.46
C VAL A 78 -1.81 28.58 16.22
N ASN A 79 -0.82 28.13 15.43
CA ASN A 79 0.40 28.89 15.10
C ASN A 79 1.28 29.29 16.30
N LYS A 80 1.36 28.46 17.35
CA LYS A 80 2.21 28.73 18.53
C LYS A 80 3.67 29.08 18.21
N ASP A 81 4.25 28.37 17.25
CA ASP A 81 5.67 28.53 16.88
C ASP A 81 5.89 29.68 15.88
N ASN A 82 4.84 30.48 15.57
CA ASN A 82 4.86 31.52 14.55
C ASN A 82 5.44 31.02 13.21
N PHE A 83 5.06 29.81 12.83
CA PHE A 83 5.50 29.18 11.59
C PHE A 83 4.86 29.84 10.37
N LEU A 84 3.61 30.29 10.48
CA LEU A 84 2.88 30.93 9.39
C LEU A 84 3.42 32.33 9.08
N TRP A 85 3.28 32.73 7.82
CA TRP A 85 3.65 34.06 7.35
C TRP A 85 2.55 35.08 7.71
N PRO A 86 2.83 36.40 7.72
CA PRO A 86 1.81 37.40 8.06
C PRO A 86 0.60 37.43 7.11
N GLU A 87 0.76 36.89 5.91
CA GLU A 87 -0.31 36.74 4.90
C GLU A 87 -1.12 35.43 5.10
N GLU A 88 -0.63 34.48 5.91
CA GLU A 88 -1.21 33.15 6.16
C GLU A 88 -1.83 32.98 7.56
#